data_AF-G8JBF3-F1
#
_entry.id   AF-G8JBF3-F1
#
_cell.length_a   1.000
_cell.length_b   1.000
_cell.length_c   1.000
_cell.angle_alpha   90.00
_cell.angle_beta   90.00
_cell.angle_gamma   90.00
#
_symmetry.space_group_name_H-M   'P 1'
#
loop_
_entity.id
_entity.type
_entity.pdbx_description
1 polymer ?
#
loop_
_entity_poly.entity_id
_entity_poly.type
_entity_poly.pdbx_seq_one_letter_code
_entity_poly.pdbx_strand_id
1 'polypeptide(L)'
;MSLATAAAGAQPFVRSSSSTAAASSSRPLLAVAAARHRRPHGSLAAAAAAAARRRRRRPLLQVRAARTESTGVSVGFRAPQFVLPEPLTGKLWTLDDFEGNPALLVMFVCNHCPFVKHLKKDIAKLTSFYMEKGLAAVAISSNSIVTHPQDGPDYIAEEAKLYKYSFPYLYDESQEVAKAFRAVCTPEFYLFKKDGRRPFELFYHGQFDDSRPSNNVPVTGRDLSRAIDCALSGQELPFVPKPSVGCSIKWHP
;
A
#
# COMPACT_ATOMS: atom_id res chain seq x y z
N MET A 1 -4.13 -30.30 -50.79
CA MET A 1 -4.98 -30.07 -51.98
C MET A 1 -6.42 -29.94 -51.50
N SER A 2 -7.29 -29.28 -52.28
CA SER A 2 -8.55 -28.63 -51.84
C SER A 2 -8.30 -27.45 -50.87
N LEU A 3 -8.73 -26.20 -51.07
CA LEU A 3 -9.76 -25.54 -51.90
C LEU A 3 -11.21 -25.87 -51.48
N ALA A 4 -12.14 -24.92 -51.30
CA ALA A 4 -12.07 -23.45 -51.48
C ALA A 4 -13.23 -22.69 -50.78
N THR A 5 -13.12 -21.34 -50.71
CA THR A 5 -14.21 -20.30 -50.82
C THR A 5 -15.43 -20.30 -49.85
N ALA A 6 -16.06 -19.17 -49.48
CA ALA A 6 -15.79 -17.73 -49.65
C ALA A 6 -16.68 -16.85 -48.70
N ALA A 7 -16.40 -15.54 -48.69
CA ALA A 7 -17.30 -14.35 -48.71
C ALA A 7 -18.78 -14.41 -48.21
N ALA A 8 -19.44 -13.31 -47.80
CA ALA A 8 -19.06 -11.94 -47.37
C ALA A 8 -20.32 -11.17 -46.89
N GLY A 9 -20.15 -9.96 -46.32
CA GLY A 9 -21.23 -9.01 -45.98
C GLY A 9 -20.95 -8.33 -44.63
N ALA A 10 -20.80 -7.02 -44.43
CA ALA A 10 -21.38 -5.78 -44.99
C ALA A 10 -22.26 -5.08 -43.91
N GLN A 11 -22.08 -3.75 -43.78
CA GLN A 11 -22.74 -2.87 -42.79
C GLN A 11 -23.95 -2.13 -43.42
N PRO A 12 -24.50 -1.05 -42.82
CA PRO A 12 -24.81 -0.73 -41.42
C PRO A 12 -26.34 -0.49 -41.24
N PHE A 13 -26.79 0.01 -40.09
CA PHE A 13 -28.12 0.66 -39.98
C PHE A 13 -28.05 2.07 -39.39
N VAL A 14 -29.12 2.86 -39.59
CA VAL A 14 -29.05 4.34 -39.74
C VAL A 14 -29.72 5.10 -38.58
N ARG A 15 -29.29 6.36 -38.41
CA ARG A 15 -29.83 7.41 -37.52
C ARG A 15 -31.37 7.56 -37.53
N SER A 16 -31.91 8.08 -36.42
CA SER A 16 -32.94 9.14 -36.44
C SER A 16 -32.75 10.10 -35.25
N SER A 17 -33.51 11.22 -35.19
CA SER A 17 -33.26 12.37 -34.30
C SER A 17 -34.50 13.30 -34.16
N SER A 18 -34.35 14.44 -33.47
CA SER A 18 -35.36 15.51 -33.16
C SER A 18 -36.21 15.25 -31.89
N SER A 19 -36.17 16.12 -30.87
CA SER A 19 -36.87 17.42 -30.63
C SER A 19 -38.22 17.21 -29.89
N THR A 20 -38.89 18.15 -29.21
CA THR A 20 -38.85 19.63 -29.00
C THR A 20 -39.49 19.90 -27.60
N ALA A 21 -39.64 21.07 -26.94
CA ALA A 21 -39.48 22.51 -27.21
C ALA A 21 -39.21 23.28 -25.87
N ALA A 22 -39.64 24.54 -25.71
CA ALA A 22 -39.45 25.36 -24.49
C ALA A 22 -40.62 26.35 -24.20
N ALA A 23 -40.75 26.79 -22.94
CA ALA A 23 -41.57 27.92 -22.45
C ALA A 23 -40.98 28.41 -21.09
N SER A 24 -40.73 29.69 -20.79
CA SER A 24 -41.63 30.86 -20.66
C SER A 24 -42.56 30.75 -19.43
N SER A 25 -42.65 31.67 -18.46
CA SER A 25 -42.18 33.08 -18.30
C SER A 25 -41.68 33.31 -16.83
N SER A 26 -41.56 34.49 -16.15
CA SER A 26 -41.97 35.90 -16.35
C SER A 26 -41.10 36.91 -15.52
N ARG A 27 -41.43 38.22 -15.61
CA ARG A 27 -41.03 39.41 -14.80
C ARG A 27 -42.19 40.44 -14.89
N PRO A 28 -42.18 41.70 -14.38
CA PRO A 28 -41.30 42.43 -13.43
C PRO A 28 -42.02 42.58 -12.05
N LEU A 29 -42.01 43.60 -11.16
CA LEU A 29 -41.55 45.00 -11.00
C LEU A 29 -40.90 45.14 -9.59
N LEU A 30 -40.06 46.11 -9.18
CA LEU A 30 -39.84 47.55 -9.44
C LEU A 30 -40.63 48.52 -8.52
N ALA A 31 -39.93 49.06 -7.51
CA ALA A 31 -40.30 50.27 -6.76
C ALA A 31 -39.03 50.88 -6.10
N VAL A 32 -38.99 52.21 -5.92
CA VAL A 32 -37.85 52.95 -5.35
C VAL A 32 -38.33 53.93 -4.29
N ALA A 33 -37.66 53.97 -3.14
CA ALA A 33 -37.71 55.10 -2.20
C ALA A 33 -36.45 55.10 -1.31
N ALA A 34 -35.95 56.29 -0.97
CA ALA A 34 -34.85 56.47 -0.03
C ALA A 34 -35.26 57.43 1.08
N ALA A 35 -34.90 57.11 2.33
CA ALA A 35 -35.05 58.00 3.47
C ALA A 35 -33.82 57.89 4.38
N ARG A 36 -33.25 59.02 4.78
CA ARG A 36 -32.18 59.11 5.78
C ARG A 36 -32.82 59.42 7.13
N HIS A 37 -32.32 58.84 8.23
CA HIS A 37 -31.84 59.65 9.38
C HIS A 37 -31.21 58.84 10.54
N ARG A 38 -30.19 59.46 11.15
CA ARG A 38 -29.81 59.48 12.58
C ARG A 38 -29.58 58.13 13.31
N ARG A 39 -28.30 57.88 13.64
CA ARG A 39 -27.90 57.28 14.94
C ARG A 39 -28.17 58.30 16.06
N PRO A 40 -28.29 57.89 17.34
CA PRO A 40 -27.10 57.82 18.20
C PRO A 40 -26.94 56.53 19.06
N HIS A 41 -25.73 56.40 19.61
CA HIS A 41 -25.22 55.66 20.79
C HIS A 41 -26.11 54.71 21.63
N GLY A 42 -25.49 53.65 22.19
CA GLY A 42 -26.03 52.97 23.39
C GLY A 42 -25.79 51.47 23.59
N SER A 43 -24.62 50.89 23.23
CA SER A 43 -24.40 49.43 23.35
C SER A 43 -24.14 48.97 24.80
N LEU A 44 -25.21 48.71 25.56
CA LEU A 44 -25.14 47.93 26.80
C LEU A 44 -25.01 46.42 26.48
N ALA A 45 -23.78 45.89 26.52
CA ALA A 45 -23.50 44.48 26.27
C ALA A 45 -22.48 43.89 27.27
N ALA A 46 -23.03 43.17 28.26
CA ALA A 46 -22.39 42.22 29.18
C ALA A 46 -20.84 42.12 29.22
N ALA A 47 -20.23 42.66 30.28
CA ALA A 47 -18.88 42.30 30.69
C ALA A 47 -18.89 40.89 31.36
N ALA A 48 -18.68 39.84 30.56
CA ALA A 48 -18.74 38.45 31.03
C ALA A 48 -17.44 37.66 30.78
N ALA A 49 -16.82 37.21 31.88
CA ALA A 49 -15.90 36.07 31.95
C ALA A 49 -14.78 35.95 30.88
N ALA A 50 -13.76 36.83 30.94
CA ALA A 50 -12.48 36.64 30.24
C ALA A 50 -11.60 35.50 30.82
N ALA A 51 -12.20 34.38 31.21
CA ALA A 51 -11.53 33.21 31.77
C ALA A 51 -11.04 32.27 30.64
N ALA A 52 -10.10 32.75 29.83
CA ALA A 52 -9.55 32.01 28.70
C ALA A 52 -8.79 30.75 29.17
N ARG A 53 -9.51 29.63 29.29
CA ARG A 53 -8.95 28.30 29.57
C ARG A 53 -7.93 27.94 28.48
N ARG A 54 -6.65 28.24 28.73
CA ARG A 54 -5.50 27.69 27.99
C ARG A 54 -5.53 26.16 28.12
N ARG A 55 -6.29 25.50 27.24
CA ARG A 55 -6.11 24.08 26.93
C ARG A 55 -4.66 23.94 26.46
N ARG A 56 -3.76 23.59 27.38
CA ARG A 56 -2.40 23.16 27.05
C ARG A 56 -2.58 22.02 26.06
N ARG A 57 -2.32 22.26 24.77
CA ARG A 57 -2.21 21.18 23.79
C ARG A 57 -1.13 20.26 24.36
N ARG A 58 -1.49 19.05 24.80
CA ARG A 58 -0.48 18.00 25.04
C ARG A 58 0.34 17.97 23.74
N PRO A 59 1.68 18.05 23.80
CA PRO A 59 2.45 17.80 22.59
C PRO A 59 2.02 16.42 22.10
N LEU A 60 1.61 16.33 20.82
CA LEU A 60 1.50 15.03 20.19
C LEU A 60 2.87 14.39 20.37
N LEU A 61 2.90 13.19 20.96
CA LEU A 61 4.14 12.44 21.11
C LEU A 61 4.59 12.08 19.70
N GLN A 62 5.38 12.95 19.09
CA GLN A 62 5.92 12.75 17.77
C GLN A 62 7.02 11.71 17.91
N VAL A 63 6.60 10.44 17.96
CA VAL A 63 7.47 9.27 17.93
C VAL A 63 8.32 9.41 16.68
N ARG A 64 9.55 9.88 16.86
CA ARG A 64 10.57 9.96 15.82
C ARG A 64 10.97 8.52 15.50
N ALA A 65 10.16 7.86 14.67
CA ALA A 65 10.45 6.52 14.20
C ALA A 65 11.82 6.56 13.51
N ALA A 66 12.81 5.95 14.17
CA ALA A 66 14.17 5.93 13.66
C ALA A 66 14.18 5.31 12.26
N ARG A 67 14.96 5.92 11.35
CA ARG A 67 15.32 5.29 10.09
C ARG A 67 16.17 4.07 10.42
N THR A 68 15.65 2.91 10.08
CA THR A 68 16.33 1.62 10.23
C THR A 68 16.60 1.10 8.83
N GLU A 69 17.77 0.48 8.63
CA GLU A 69 18.15 -0.15 7.36
C GLU A 69 18.23 -1.66 7.59
N SER A 70 17.87 -2.45 6.57
CA SER A 70 17.77 -3.90 6.72
C SER A 70 19.14 -4.55 6.93
N THR A 71 19.22 -5.53 7.84
CA THR A 71 20.48 -6.19 8.18
C THR A 71 20.86 -7.26 7.16
N GLY A 72 22.16 -7.40 6.87
CA GLY A 72 22.65 -8.42 5.94
C GLY A 72 22.27 -9.84 6.37
N VAL A 73 21.49 -10.53 5.54
CA VAL A 73 21.17 -11.96 5.67
C VAL A 73 22.01 -12.74 4.65
N SER A 74 22.56 -13.89 5.06
CA SER A 74 23.51 -14.67 4.27
C SER A 74 22.85 -15.43 3.11
N VAL A 75 23.61 -15.61 2.02
CA VAL A 75 23.27 -16.57 0.94
C VAL A 75 23.00 -17.96 1.54
N GLY A 76 22.00 -18.67 1.02
CA GLY A 76 21.55 -19.96 1.56
C GLY A 76 20.63 -19.86 2.78
N PHE A 77 20.25 -18.67 3.22
CA PHE A 77 19.16 -18.49 4.17
C PHE A 77 17.85 -19.02 3.57
N ARG A 78 17.22 -19.98 4.24
CA ARG A 78 15.92 -20.53 3.84
C ARG A 78 14.79 -19.72 4.42
N ALA A 79 13.65 -19.66 3.72
CA ALA A 79 12.44 -19.04 4.26
C ALA A 79 12.04 -19.76 5.56
N PRO A 80 11.95 -19.04 6.71
CA PRO A 80 11.41 -19.60 7.93
C PRO A 80 9.96 -20.06 7.74
N GLN A 81 9.62 -21.19 8.35
CA GLN A 81 8.24 -21.66 8.43
C GLN A 81 7.39 -20.72 9.29
N PHE A 82 6.12 -20.55 8.90
CA PHE A 82 5.15 -19.72 9.61
C PHE A 82 3.73 -20.30 9.48
N VAL A 83 2.86 -19.92 10.41
CA VAL A 83 1.41 -20.12 10.33
C VAL A 83 0.76 -18.84 10.84
N LEU A 84 0.18 -18.03 9.95
CA LEU A 84 -0.33 -16.70 10.29
C LEU A 84 -1.74 -16.45 9.74
N PRO A 85 -2.62 -15.75 10.47
CA PRO A 85 -3.93 -15.35 9.97
C PRO A 85 -3.85 -14.20 8.97
N GLU A 86 -4.69 -14.25 7.95
CA GLU A 86 -5.05 -13.13 7.08
C GLU A 86 -6.33 -12.44 7.62
N PRO A 87 -6.26 -11.22 8.19
CA PRO A 87 -7.44 -10.53 8.73
C PRO A 87 -8.53 -10.22 7.70
N LEU A 88 -8.20 -10.20 6.41
CA LEU A 88 -9.15 -9.97 5.32
C LEU A 88 -10.15 -11.13 5.13
N THR A 89 -9.67 -12.38 5.27
CA THR A 89 -10.40 -13.59 4.88
C THR A 89 -10.66 -14.54 6.03
N GLY A 90 -9.90 -14.42 7.13
CA GLY A 90 -9.85 -15.40 8.22
C GLY A 90 -9.06 -16.67 7.88
N LYS A 91 -8.46 -16.78 6.68
CA LYS A 91 -7.61 -17.93 6.31
C LYS A 91 -6.31 -17.88 7.11
N LEU A 92 -5.89 -19.05 7.62
CA LEU A 92 -4.52 -19.29 8.05
C LEU A 92 -3.65 -19.62 6.83
N TRP A 93 -2.51 -18.94 6.71
CA TRP A 93 -1.53 -19.13 5.64
C TRP A 93 -0.20 -19.66 6.20
N THR A 94 0.42 -20.55 5.44
CA THR A 94 1.68 -21.23 5.73
C THR A 94 2.72 -20.94 4.66
N LEU A 95 3.98 -21.37 4.84
CA LEU A 95 4.95 -21.34 3.74
C LEU A 95 4.55 -22.31 2.60
N ASP A 96 3.99 -23.46 2.97
CA ASP A 96 3.60 -24.55 2.07
C ASP A 96 2.48 -24.14 1.10
N ASP A 97 1.63 -23.18 1.47
CA ASP A 97 0.64 -22.55 0.56
C ASP A 97 1.28 -21.92 -0.69
N PHE A 98 2.56 -21.57 -0.64
CA PHE A 98 3.31 -20.92 -1.72
C PHE A 98 4.27 -21.87 -2.46
N GLU A 99 4.38 -23.14 -2.04
CA GLU A 99 5.25 -24.14 -2.67
C GLU A 99 4.82 -24.55 -4.09
N GLY A 100 3.68 -24.04 -4.59
CA GLY A 100 3.33 -24.11 -6.01
C GLY A 100 4.19 -23.24 -6.94
N ASN A 101 4.90 -22.24 -6.40
CA ASN A 101 5.56 -21.19 -7.17
C ASN A 101 7.09 -21.32 -7.22
N PRO A 102 7.77 -20.99 -8.34
CA PRO A 102 9.24 -20.99 -8.44
C PRO A 102 9.93 -19.90 -7.60
N ALA A 103 9.23 -18.81 -7.25
CA ALA A 103 9.74 -17.73 -6.42
C ALA A 103 8.67 -17.22 -5.46
N LEU A 104 9.09 -16.75 -4.29
CA LEU A 104 8.25 -16.20 -3.23
C LEU A 104 8.81 -14.86 -2.73
N LEU A 105 8.00 -13.81 -2.76
CA LEU A 105 8.30 -12.50 -2.18
C LEU A 105 7.58 -12.33 -0.83
N VAL A 106 8.34 -12.40 0.26
CA VAL A 106 7.88 -12.06 1.61
C VAL A 106 8.19 -10.59 1.90
N MET A 107 7.22 -9.85 2.42
CA MET A 107 7.32 -8.39 2.63
C MET A 107 6.89 -8.02 4.05
N PHE A 108 7.83 -7.55 4.89
CA PHE A 108 7.48 -6.97 6.18
C PHE A 108 7.08 -5.51 5.99
N VAL A 109 5.84 -5.19 6.32
CA VAL A 109 5.19 -3.90 6.02
C VAL A 109 4.30 -3.47 7.19
N CYS A 110 3.78 -2.24 7.15
CA CYS A 110 2.74 -1.82 8.08
C CYS A 110 1.87 -0.67 7.55
N ASN A 111 0.77 -0.40 8.24
CA ASN A 111 -0.23 0.57 7.80
C ASN A 111 0.28 2.01 7.97
N HIS A 112 0.91 2.35 9.10
CA HIS A 112 1.24 3.75 9.41
C HIS A 112 2.50 4.32 8.75
N CYS A 113 3.51 3.50 8.45
CA CYS A 113 4.86 3.96 8.13
C CYS A 113 4.92 4.83 6.85
N PRO A 114 5.64 5.99 6.85
CA PRO A 114 5.80 6.83 5.66
C PRO A 114 6.54 6.14 4.51
N PHE A 115 7.55 5.29 4.79
CA PHE A 115 8.27 4.53 3.76
C PHE A 115 7.38 3.48 3.09
N VAL A 116 6.49 2.81 3.86
CA VAL A 116 5.52 1.88 3.29
C VAL A 116 4.45 2.64 2.50
N LYS A 117 3.89 3.72 3.06
CA LYS A 117 2.91 4.62 2.40
C LYS A 117 3.37 5.18 1.06
N HIS A 118 4.66 5.45 0.93
CA HIS A 118 5.32 5.89 -0.31
C HIS A 118 5.30 4.81 -1.41
N LEU A 119 5.22 3.51 -1.05
CA LEU A 119 5.33 2.38 -1.99
C LEU A 119 4.06 1.55 -2.19
N LYS A 120 3.02 1.64 -1.33
CA LYS A 120 1.87 0.68 -1.33
C LYS A 120 1.22 0.44 -2.70
N LYS A 121 1.04 1.52 -3.48
CA LYS A 121 0.43 1.45 -4.82
C LYS A 121 1.30 0.68 -5.81
N ASP A 122 2.61 0.94 -5.78
CA ASP A 122 3.58 0.36 -6.69
C ASP A 122 3.96 -1.06 -6.27
N ILE A 123 3.92 -1.39 -4.98
CA ILE A 123 3.94 -2.78 -4.48
C ILE A 123 2.75 -3.54 -5.07
N ALA A 124 1.51 -3.07 -4.86
CA ALA A 124 0.29 -3.74 -5.35
C ALA A 124 0.29 -3.94 -6.87
N LYS A 125 0.80 -2.94 -7.61
CA LYS A 125 0.96 -3.01 -9.07
C LYS A 125 2.03 -4.01 -9.49
N LEU A 126 3.21 -3.98 -8.86
CA LEU A 126 4.35 -4.84 -9.18
C LEU A 126 4.05 -6.30 -8.84
N THR A 127 3.50 -6.60 -7.67
CA THR A 127 3.16 -7.98 -7.29
C THR A 127 2.15 -8.57 -8.26
N SER A 128 1.06 -7.85 -8.58
CA SER A 128 0.01 -8.35 -9.48
C SER A 128 0.58 -8.76 -10.85
N PHE A 129 1.40 -7.89 -11.45
CA PHE A 129 2.08 -8.12 -12.73
C PHE A 129 3.07 -9.30 -12.72
N TYR A 130 3.64 -9.64 -11.56
CA TYR A 130 4.56 -10.78 -11.43
C TYR A 130 3.86 -12.06 -10.94
N MET A 131 2.72 -11.97 -10.26
CA MET A 131 1.90 -13.13 -9.90
C MET A 131 1.30 -13.79 -11.14
N GLU A 132 0.91 -13.00 -12.15
CA GLU A 132 0.58 -13.46 -13.51
C GLU A 132 1.72 -14.24 -14.20
N LYS A 133 2.96 -14.11 -13.70
CA LYS A 133 4.17 -14.78 -14.21
C LYS A 133 4.70 -15.87 -13.27
N GLY A 134 3.94 -16.25 -12.24
CA GLY A 134 4.32 -17.32 -11.31
C GLY A 134 5.12 -16.87 -10.07
N LEU A 135 5.23 -15.58 -9.77
CA LEU A 135 5.67 -15.14 -8.44
C LEU A 135 4.57 -15.47 -7.40
N ALA A 136 4.93 -16.06 -6.27
CA ALA A 136 4.12 -15.97 -5.05
C ALA A 136 4.50 -14.70 -4.27
N ALA A 137 3.53 -14.06 -3.61
CA ALA A 137 3.79 -12.90 -2.76
C ALA A 137 2.97 -12.98 -1.47
N VAL A 138 3.51 -12.42 -0.39
CA VAL A 138 2.86 -12.33 0.92
C VAL A 138 3.36 -11.08 1.66
N ALA A 139 2.46 -10.36 2.30
CA ALA A 139 2.78 -9.27 3.21
C ALA A 139 2.56 -9.69 4.65
N ILE A 140 3.41 -9.22 5.57
CA ILE A 140 3.32 -9.50 7.01
C ILE A 140 3.44 -8.19 7.79
N SER A 141 2.48 -7.93 8.68
CA SER A 141 2.59 -6.90 9.72
C SER A 141 2.91 -7.56 11.06
N SER A 142 4.09 -7.27 11.60
CA SER A 142 4.55 -7.72 12.94
C SER A 142 4.60 -6.57 13.95
N ASN A 143 3.83 -5.49 13.75
CA ASN A 143 3.89 -4.31 14.60
C ASN A 143 2.93 -4.40 15.80
N SER A 144 3.44 -4.09 17.00
CA SER A 144 2.72 -4.12 18.27
C SER A 144 1.52 -3.16 18.28
N ILE A 145 0.31 -3.73 18.24
CA ILE A 145 -0.95 -2.99 18.31
C ILE A 145 -1.15 -2.22 19.63
N VAL A 146 -0.43 -2.61 20.70
CA VAL A 146 -0.43 -1.88 21.99
C VAL A 146 0.19 -0.50 21.85
N THR A 147 1.20 -0.35 20.99
CA THR A 147 1.90 0.93 20.76
C THR A 147 1.48 1.61 19.45
N HIS A 148 1.02 0.84 18.46
CA HIS A 148 0.64 1.29 17.12
C HIS A 148 -0.69 0.64 16.69
N PRO A 149 -1.84 0.95 17.34
CA PRO A 149 -3.13 0.27 17.07
C PRO A 149 -3.56 0.27 15.61
N GLN A 150 -3.19 1.30 14.86
CA GLN A 150 -3.49 1.45 13.43
C GLN A 150 -2.83 0.39 12.51
N ASP A 151 -1.88 -0.40 13.03
CA ASP A 151 -1.27 -1.52 12.30
C ASP A 151 -1.96 -2.88 12.59
N GLY A 152 -3.07 -2.88 13.35
CA GLY A 152 -3.77 -4.10 13.77
C GLY A 152 -4.72 -4.73 12.73
N PRO A 153 -5.31 -5.90 13.04
CA PRO A 153 -6.06 -6.74 12.10
C PRO A 153 -7.14 -6.01 11.28
N ASP A 154 -7.99 -5.20 11.90
CA ASP A 154 -9.06 -4.48 11.21
C ASP A 154 -8.49 -3.55 10.12
N TYR A 155 -7.46 -2.79 10.45
CA TYR A 155 -6.80 -1.87 9.53
C TYR A 155 -5.97 -2.59 8.46
N ILE A 156 -5.41 -3.77 8.77
CA ILE A 156 -4.78 -4.66 7.77
C ILE A 156 -5.83 -5.10 6.73
N ALA A 157 -7.02 -5.51 7.18
CA ALA A 157 -8.13 -5.91 6.32
C ALA A 157 -8.70 -4.73 5.50
N GLU A 158 -8.83 -3.54 6.10
CA GLU A 158 -9.22 -2.32 5.38
C GLU A 158 -8.17 -1.93 4.32
N GLU A 159 -6.88 -1.98 4.64
CA GLU A 159 -5.82 -1.59 3.72
C GLU A 159 -5.72 -2.55 2.53
N ALA A 160 -5.83 -3.87 2.77
CA ALA A 160 -5.85 -4.88 1.71
C ALA A 160 -7.04 -4.68 0.74
N LYS A 161 -8.23 -4.34 1.26
CA LYS A 161 -9.42 -3.97 0.44
C LYS A 161 -9.17 -2.68 -0.35
N LEU A 162 -8.62 -1.65 0.28
CA LEU A 162 -8.43 -0.32 -0.30
C LEU A 162 -7.43 -0.31 -1.46
N TYR A 163 -6.29 -0.98 -1.28
CA TYR A 163 -5.26 -1.07 -2.33
C TYR A 163 -5.43 -2.29 -3.25
N LYS A 164 -6.43 -3.14 -2.98
CA LYS A 164 -6.72 -4.37 -3.74
C LYS A 164 -5.49 -5.27 -3.86
N TYR A 165 -4.86 -5.59 -2.73
CA TYR A 165 -3.72 -6.49 -2.72
C TYR A 165 -4.11 -7.85 -3.29
N SER A 166 -3.37 -8.30 -4.31
CA SER A 166 -3.50 -9.59 -4.98
C SER A 166 -2.89 -10.76 -4.17
N PHE A 167 -2.17 -10.42 -3.11
CA PHE A 167 -1.48 -11.29 -2.18
C PHE A 167 -2.11 -11.17 -0.78
N PRO A 168 -2.04 -12.22 0.05
CA PRO A 168 -2.51 -12.15 1.44
C PRO A 168 -1.64 -11.19 2.26
N TYR A 169 -2.30 -10.40 3.11
CA TYR A 169 -1.67 -9.51 4.10
C TYR A 169 -1.94 -10.07 5.50
N LEU A 170 -0.90 -10.64 6.10
CA LEU A 170 -0.95 -11.43 7.32
C LEU A 170 -0.59 -10.60 8.56
N TYR A 171 -1.08 -11.02 9.73
CA TYR A 171 -0.73 -10.43 11.02
C TYR A 171 0.10 -11.40 11.87
N ASP A 172 1.32 -11.00 12.21
CA ASP A 172 2.24 -11.72 13.10
C ASP A 172 2.19 -11.11 14.50
N GLU A 173 1.17 -11.52 15.26
CA GLU A 173 0.95 -11.07 16.64
C GLU A 173 2.11 -11.44 17.58
N SER A 174 2.74 -12.59 17.33
CA SER A 174 3.84 -13.12 18.14
C SER A 174 5.16 -12.35 17.95
N GLN A 175 5.32 -11.73 16.77
CA GLN A 175 6.56 -11.16 16.26
C GLN A 175 7.69 -12.20 16.05
N GLU A 176 7.42 -13.49 16.27
CA GLU A 176 8.41 -14.57 16.08
C GLU A 176 8.72 -14.80 14.60
N VAL A 177 7.78 -14.53 13.69
CA VAL A 177 8.05 -14.63 12.24
C VAL A 177 9.00 -13.51 11.83
N ALA A 178 8.78 -12.26 12.27
CA ALA A 178 9.76 -11.19 12.05
C ALA A 178 11.14 -11.51 12.65
N LYS A 179 11.21 -12.05 13.87
CA LYS A 179 12.48 -12.46 14.52
C LYS A 179 13.18 -13.57 13.73
N ALA A 180 12.44 -14.58 13.26
CA ALA A 180 12.98 -15.69 12.48
C ALA A 180 13.52 -15.25 11.10
N PHE A 181 12.82 -14.34 10.42
CA PHE A 181 13.29 -13.70 9.18
C PHE A 181 14.43 -12.68 9.43
N ARG A 182 14.65 -12.28 10.69
CA ARG A 182 15.55 -11.19 11.11
C ARG A 182 15.16 -9.82 10.54
N ALA A 183 13.86 -9.61 10.32
CA ALA A 183 13.35 -8.34 9.83
C ALA A 183 13.50 -7.25 10.90
N VAL A 184 13.83 -6.03 10.50
CA VAL A 184 14.14 -4.92 11.42
C VAL A 184 13.40 -3.63 11.11
N CYS A 185 12.90 -3.46 9.89
CA CYS A 185 12.27 -2.25 9.38
C CYS A 185 11.01 -2.54 8.54
N THR A 186 10.33 -1.46 8.14
CA THR A 186 9.15 -1.49 7.27
C THR A 186 9.26 -0.35 6.24
N PRO A 187 9.22 -0.62 4.91
CA PRO A 187 9.09 -1.92 4.28
C PRO A 187 10.43 -2.68 4.20
N GLU A 188 10.39 -4.00 4.24
CA GLU A 188 11.58 -4.87 4.12
C GLU A 188 11.24 -6.10 3.27
N PHE A 189 12.03 -6.35 2.21
CA PHE A 189 11.70 -7.30 1.16
C PHE A 189 12.65 -8.50 1.15
N TYR A 190 12.09 -9.71 1.04
CA TYR A 190 12.81 -10.97 0.93
C TYR A 190 12.25 -11.76 -0.24
N LEU A 191 13.01 -11.86 -1.32
CA LEU A 191 12.69 -12.69 -2.48
C LEU A 191 13.48 -13.99 -2.41
N PHE A 192 12.77 -15.09 -2.26
CA PHE A 192 13.31 -16.45 -2.34
C PHE A 192 13.05 -17.02 -3.74
N LYS A 193 13.95 -17.88 -4.21
CA LYS A 193 13.71 -18.76 -5.37
C LYS A 193 13.91 -20.21 -4.98
N LYS A 194 13.41 -21.14 -5.79
CA LYS A 194 13.71 -22.57 -5.65
C LYS A 194 13.90 -23.26 -6.99
N ASP A 195 14.70 -24.32 -6.97
CA ASP A 195 14.89 -25.24 -8.09
C ASP A 195 13.96 -26.45 -7.91
N GLY A 196 12.88 -26.51 -8.69
CA GLY A 196 11.90 -27.60 -8.68
C GLY A 196 11.26 -27.85 -7.30
N ARG A 197 11.67 -28.94 -6.66
CA ARG A 197 11.18 -29.38 -5.33
C ARG A 197 12.15 -29.08 -4.17
N ARG A 198 13.19 -28.27 -4.39
CA ARG A 198 14.04 -27.78 -3.29
C ARG A 198 13.29 -26.73 -2.45
N PRO A 199 13.66 -26.52 -1.17
CA PRO A 199 13.09 -25.43 -0.37
C PRO A 199 13.38 -24.05 -0.96
N PHE A 200 12.57 -23.06 -0.59
CA PHE A 200 12.83 -21.64 -0.85
C PHE A 200 14.14 -21.15 -0.21
N GLU A 201 15.08 -20.70 -1.04
CA GLU A 201 16.38 -20.14 -0.63
C GLU A 201 16.50 -18.67 -1.08
N LEU A 202 17.07 -17.83 -0.21
CA LEU A 202 17.09 -16.37 -0.38
C LEU A 202 17.93 -15.96 -1.58
N PHE A 203 17.30 -15.25 -2.52
CA PHE A 203 17.92 -14.78 -3.76
C PHE A 203 18.14 -13.27 -3.78
N TYR A 204 17.23 -12.49 -3.18
CA TYR A 204 17.39 -11.05 -3.01
C TYR A 204 16.80 -10.60 -1.67
N HIS A 205 17.53 -9.74 -0.97
CA HIS A 205 17.05 -9.02 0.20
C HIS A 205 17.57 -7.58 0.13
N GLY A 206 16.69 -6.60 0.22
CA GLY A 206 17.05 -5.20 -0.02
C GLY A 206 15.87 -4.29 -0.32
N GLN A 207 16.16 -3.15 -0.94
CA GLN A 207 15.20 -2.11 -1.28
C GLN A 207 14.21 -2.46 -2.41
N PHE A 208 13.16 -1.65 -2.55
CA PHE A 208 12.28 -1.67 -3.73
C PHE A 208 12.96 -1.02 -4.95
N ASP A 209 13.51 0.19 -4.73
CA ASP A 209 14.30 1.01 -5.65
C ASP A 209 15.01 2.13 -4.87
N ASP A 210 15.59 3.12 -5.57
CA ASP A 210 16.27 4.28 -4.98
C ASP A 210 15.34 5.41 -4.49
N SER A 211 14.02 5.29 -4.63
CA SER A 211 13.07 6.31 -4.15
C SER A 211 12.93 6.26 -2.63
N ARG A 212 12.73 7.43 -2.00
CA ARG A 212 12.49 7.56 -0.55
C ARG A 212 11.52 8.73 -0.31
N PRO A 213 10.73 8.73 0.80
CA PRO A 213 9.87 9.86 1.17
C PRO A 213 10.59 11.21 1.35
N SER A 214 11.92 11.20 1.39
CA SER A 214 12.79 12.37 1.58
C SER A 214 13.65 12.71 0.36
N ASN A 215 13.40 12.11 -0.81
CA ASN A 215 14.09 12.43 -2.06
C ASN A 215 13.11 12.65 -3.23
N ASN A 216 13.60 13.25 -4.30
CA ASN A 216 12.81 13.54 -5.51
C ASN A 216 12.97 12.44 -6.60
N VAL A 217 13.34 11.22 -6.20
CA VAL A 217 13.50 10.09 -7.13
C VAL A 217 12.13 9.41 -7.30
N PRO A 218 11.60 9.28 -8.52
CA PRO A 218 10.32 8.59 -8.75
C PRO A 218 10.35 7.13 -8.30
N VAL A 219 9.20 6.62 -7.85
CA VAL A 219 9.00 5.18 -7.63
C VAL A 219 9.02 4.46 -8.98
N THR A 220 9.72 3.33 -9.04
CA THR A 220 9.96 2.52 -10.24
C THR A 220 9.96 1.01 -9.98
N GLY A 221 10.22 0.57 -8.75
CA GLY A 221 10.43 -0.84 -8.39
C GLY A 221 11.65 -1.48 -9.04
N ARG A 222 12.57 -0.71 -9.64
CA ARG A 222 13.65 -1.17 -10.53
C ARG A 222 14.51 -2.30 -9.97
N ASP A 223 14.82 -2.28 -8.67
CA ASP A 223 15.76 -3.24 -8.11
C ASP A 223 15.03 -4.54 -7.79
N LEU A 224 13.84 -4.46 -7.18
CA LEU A 224 13.02 -5.62 -6.89
C LEU A 224 12.47 -6.28 -8.17
N SER A 225 12.06 -5.52 -9.18
CA SER A 225 11.57 -6.07 -10.46
C SER A 225 12.67 -6.85 -11.18
N ARG A 226 13.89 -6.30 -11.29
CA ARG A 226 15.05 -7.00 -11.85
C ARG A 226 15.42 -8.25 -11.06
N ALA A 227 15.31 -8.21 -9.73
CA ALA A 227 15.53 -9.39 -8.90
C ALA A 227 14.47 -10.49 -9.17
N ILE A 228 13.20 -10.12 -9.35
CA ILE A 228 12.13 -11.07 -9.72
C ILE A 228 12.32 -11.60 -11.14
N ASP A 229 12.67 -10.76 -12.11
CA ASP A 229 12.96 -11.19 -13.49
C ASP A 229 14.09 -12.24 -13.49
N CYS A 230 15.19 -12.00 -12.75
CA CYS A 230 16.29 -12.97 -12.63
C CYS A 230 15.87 -14.24 -11.86
N ALA A 231 15.04 -14.13 -10.81
CA ALA A 231 14.55 -15.28 -10.06
C ALA A 231 13.67 -16.20 -10.92
N LEU A 232 12.71 -15.64 -11.65
CA LEU A 232 11.76 -16.37 -12.51
C LEU A 232 12.41 -16.92 -13.79
N SER A 233 13.48 -16.28 -14.29
CA SER A 233 14.26 -16.77 -15.45
C SER A 233 15.43 -17.68 -15.08
N GLY A 234 15.64 -17.96 -13.79
CA GLY A 234 16.73 -18.81 -13.30
C GLY A 234 18.12 -18.15 -13.28
N GLN A 235 18.24 -16.90 -13.72
CA GLN A 235 19.50 -16.16 -13.80
C GLN A 235 20.12 -15.86 -12.41
N GLU A 236 21.40 -15.52 -12.42
CA GLU A 236 22.09 -14.92 -11.27
C GLU A 236 21.73 -13.43 -11.13
N LEU A 237 21.90 -12.87 -9.93
CA LEU A 237 21.57 -11.47 -9.66
C LEU A 237 22.74 -10.56 -10.12
N PRO A 238 22.56 -9.70 -11.14
CA PRO A 238 23.68 -8.97 -11.78
C PRO A 238 24.07 -7.68 -11.04
N PHE A 239 23.81 -7.59 -9.73
CA PHE A 239 24.13 -6.44 -8.88
C PHE A 239 24.07 -6.81 -7.39
N VAL A 240 24.78 -6.06 -6.55
CA VAL A 240 24.68 -6.19 -5.09
C VAL A 240 23.41 -5.46 -4.61
N PRO A 241 22.52 -6.11 -3.82
CA PRO A 241 21.36 -5.43 -3.22
C PRO A 241 21.78 -4.28 -2.32
N LYS A 242 21.08 -3.14 -2.41
CA LYS A 242 21.14 -2.09 -1.38
C LYS A 242 20.14 -2.44 -0.27
N PRO A 243 20.45 -2.22 1.02
CA PRO A 243 19.53 -2.47 2.13
C PRO A 243 18.18 -1.79 1.94
N SER A 244 17.11 -2.44 2.42
CA SER A 244 15.82 -1.76 2.56
C SER A 244 15.94 -0.68 3.63
N VAL A 245 15.10 0.36 3.54
CA VAL A 245 15.15 1.51 4.45
C VAL A 245 13.73 1.87 4.86
N GLY A 246 13.50 1.86 6.17
CA GLY A 246 12.16 1.98 6.73
C GLY A 246 12.12 2.65 8.09
N CYS A 247 10.93 2.68 8.67
CA CYS A 247 10.81 2.80 10.12
C CYS A 247 11.07 1.43 10.75
N SER A 248 11.67 1.38 11.95
CA SER A 248 11.83 0.12 12.70
C SER A 248 10.54 -0.70 12.78
N ILE A 249 10.63 -2.02 12.88
CA ILE A 249 9.51 -2.83 13.40
C ILE A 249 9.18 -2.36 14.83
N LYS A 250 7.92 -2.49 15.22
CA LYS A 250 7.38 -2.04 16.51
C LYS A 250 7.24 -3.24 17.43
N TRP A 251 8.37 -3.68 17.99
CA TRP A 251 8.42 -4.76 18.97
C TRP A 251 7.50 -4.47 20.16
N HIS A 252 6.97 -5.53 20.79
CA HIS A 252 6.16 -5.41 22.00
C HIS A 252 6.97 -4.85 23.19
N PRO A 253 6.31 -4.19 24.17
CA PRO A 253 6.94 -3.75 25.42
C PRO A 253 7.45 -4.90 26.30
#